data_AF-A0A960J3B6-F1
#
_entry.id   AF-A0A960J3B6-F1
#
_cell.length_a   1.000
_cell.length_b   1.000
_cell.length_c   1.000
_cell.angle_alpha   90.00
_cell.angle_beta   90.00
_cell.angle_gamma   90.00
#
_symmetry.space_group_name_H-M   'P 1'
#
loop_
_entity.id
_entity.type
_entity.pdbx_description
1 polymer ?
#
loop_
_entity_poly.entity_id
_entity_poly.type
_entity_poly.pdbx_seq_one_letter_code
_entity_poly.pdbx_strand_id
1 'polypeptide(L)'
;EPHADRPTPLRLVFCRRRPAGLDPAEVAVDVDGAEVARLTLDPGATALERRRKTNLDVELPASPTQAPVKVTVRVANPFVPAEVLGGPDTRSLGVALAAISSGRGLKARVGAQLGAWLPLLHREPPSTDFITSYDAVVSNSEFTRRWVQRYWGADSVVVYPPVTMQARGDKERIILAVGRFFAAEAGHSKKQLEMVEAFRRLVEGGLEGWTLHLVGGCSAADRRYLDEVRAAAEGLPIELHVDAPGDELRDLYARASIYWQATGLGEDPERDPDRLEHFGIATVEAMSAGAVPVVIG
;
A
#
# COMPACT_ATOMS: atom_id res chain seq x y z
N GLU A 1 -27.16 -7.13 -3.65
CA GLU A 1 -28.45 -6.87 -2.97
C GLU A 1 -29.26 -8.14 -2.85
N PRO A 2 -29.84 -8.44 -1.68
CA PRO A 2 -30.74 -9.58 -1.50
C PRO A 2 -32.02 -9.37 -2.31
N HIS A 3 -32.48 -10.42 -3.01
CA HIS A 3 -33.70 -10.36 -3.81
C HIS A 3 -34.95 -10.31 -2.90
N ALA A 4 -35.97 -9.56 -3.30
CA ALA A 4 -37.20 -9.41 -2.53
C ALA A 4 -37.89 -10.74 -2.22
N ASP A 5 -38.03 -11.61 -3.25
CA ASP A 5 -38.87 -12.80 -3.14
C ASP A 5 -38.12 -14.14 -3.11
N ARG A 6 -36.77 -14.14 -3.13
CA ARG A 6 -36.02 -15.40 -3.22
C ARG A 6 -34.65 -15.37 -2.54
N PRO A 7 -34.17 -16.53 -2.06
CA PRO A 7 -32.84 -16.65 -1.50
C PRO A 7 -31.74 -16.24 -2.49
N THR A 8 -30.72 -15.55 -2.00
CA THR A 8 -29.59 -15.08 -2.79
C THR A 8 -28.33 -15.85 -2.42
N PRO A 9 -27.67 -16.58 -3.34
CA PRO A 9 -26.44 -17.28 -3.00
C PRO A 9 -25.32 -16.27 -2.76
N LEU A 10 -24.54 -16.53 -1.71
CA LEU A 10 -23.34 -15.80 -1.33
C LEU A 10 -22.18 -16.79 -1.27
N ARG A 11 -21.09 -16.46 -1.96
CA ARG A 11 -19.84 -17.21 -1.94
C ARG A 11 -18.77 -16.40 -1.22
N LEU A 12 -18.18 -17.02 -0.21
CA LEU A 12 -17.02 -16.51 0.52
C LEU A 12 -15.79 -17.33 0.12
N VAL A 13 -14.69 -16.66 -0.22
CA VAL A 13 -13.45 -17.31 -0.65
C VAL A 13 -12.35 -17.04 0.37
N PHE A 14 -12.01 -18.05 1.17
CA PHE A 14 -11.01 -17.95 2.24
C PHE A 14 -9.61 -18.30 1.74
N CYS A 15 -8.62 -17.55 2.25
CA CYS A 15 -7.20 -17.78 2.03
C CYS A 15 -6.56 -18.48 3.25
N ARG A 16 -5.60 -19.36 2.99
CA ARG A 16 -4.78 -20.03 4.02
C ARG A 16 -3.55 -19.19 4.36
N ARG A 17 -3.77 -18.06 5.06
CA ARG A 17 -2.70 -17.11 5.46
C ARG A 17 -2.34 -17.16 6.95
N ARG A 18 -2.91 -18.10 7.71
CA ARG A 18 -2.51 -18.30 9.11
C ARG A 18 -1.08 -18.86 9.18
N PRO A 19 -0.27 -18.47 10.18
CA PRO A 19 1.01 -19.09 10.45
C PRO A 19 0.95 -20.61 10.51
N ALA A 20 2.02 -21.27 10.07
CA ALA A 20 2.14 -22.72 10.21
C ALA A 20 2.27 -23.11 11.70
N GLY A 21 1.75 -24.28 12.07
CA GLY A 21 1.79 -24.78 13.46
C GLY A 21 0.65 -24.32 14.35
N LEU A 22 -0.24 -23.44 13.85
CA LEU A 22 -1.50 -23.12 14.53
C LEU A 22 -2.57 -24.17 14.24
N ASP A 23 -3.52 -24.32 15.16
CA ASP A 23 -4.71 -25.13 14.94
C ASP A 23 -5.50 -24.61 13.72
N PRO A 24 -6.19 -25.51 12.99
CA PRO A 24 -7.10 -25.11 11.91
C PRO A 24 -8.08 -24.03 12.37
N ALA A 25 -8.34 -23.05 11.51
CA ALA A 25 -9.26 -21.96 11.84
C ALA A 25 -10.70 -22.46 11.84
N GLU A 26 -11.42 -22.18 12.92
CA GLU A 26 -12.84 -22.49 13.04
C GLU A 26 -13.65 -21.26 12.62
N VAL A 27 -14.22 -21.31 11.43
CA VAL A 27 -14.97 -20.22 10.83
C VAL A 27 -16.47 -20.53 10.89
N ALA A 28 -17.25 -19.62 11.46
CA ALA A 28 -18.71 -19.65 11.41
C ALA A 28 -19.23 -18.45 10.64
N VAL A 29 -20.30 -18.64 9.87
CA VAL A 29 -20.99 -17.59 9.14
C VAL A 29 -22.40 -17.49 9.68
N ASP A 30 -22.75 -16.31 10.16
CA ASP A 30 -24.09 -16.00 10.62
C ASP A 30 -24.78 -15.07 9.65
N VAL A 31 -26.07 -15.30 9.44
CA VAL A 31 -26.95 -14.40 8.69
C VAL A 31 -28.03 -13.93 9.65
N ASP A 32 -28.11 -12.61 9.85
CA ASP A 32 -29.01 -11.95 10.80
C ASP A 32 -28.97 -12.57 12.21
N GLY A 33 -27.78 -13.00 12.64
CA GLY A 33 -27.50 -13.58 13.95
C GLY A 33 -27.72 -15.09 14.08
N ALA A 34 -28.20 -15.77 13.03
CA ALA A 34 -28.31 -17.22 13.00
C ALA A 34 -27.12 -17.84 12.25
N GLU A 35 -26.42 -18.81 12.85
CA GLU A 35 -25.34 -19.55 12.17
C GLU A 35 -25.94 -20.36 11.00
N VAL A 36 -25.50 -20.06 9.78
CA VAL A 36 -25.96 -20.74 8.56
C VAL A 36 -24.91 -21.69 7.99
N ALA A 37 -23.64 -21.51 8.33
CA ALA A 37 -22.57 -22.35 7.85
C ALA A 37 -21.35 -22.34 8.79
N ARG A 38 -20.60 -23.43 8.74
CA ARG A 38 -19.33 -23.60 9.44
C ARG A 38 -18.30 -24.24 8.52
N LEU A 39 -17.05 -23.81 8.66
CA LEU A 39 -15.91 -24.32 7.92
C LEU A 39 -14.69 -24.39 8.84
N THR A 40 -13.92 -25.47 8.72
CA THR A 40 -12.58 -25.56 9.31
C THR A 40 -11.54 -25.32 8.21
N LEU A 41 -10.65 -24.34 8.42
CA LEU A 41 -9.62 -23.95 7.45
C LEU A 41 -8.23 -24.29 7.97
N ASP A 42 -7.66 -25.36 7.42
CA ASP A 42 -6.29 -25.77 7.71
C ASP A 42 -5.25 -24.74 7.19
N PRO A 43 -4.20 -24.40 7.97
CA PRO A 43 -3.18 -23.43 7.58
C PRO A 43 -2.34 -23.86 6.37
N GLY A 44 -2.32 -25.14 6.00
CA GLY A 44 -1.56 -25.70 4.88
C GLY A 44 -0.10 -25.97 5.25
N ALA A 45 0.31 -27.24 5.17
CA ALA A 45 1.66 -27.67 5.49
C ALA A 45 2.68 -27.18 4.44
N THR A 46 2.30 -27.16 3.17
CA THR A 46 3.18 -26.82 2.04
C THR A 46 2.90 -25.43 1.45
N ALA A 47 3.88 -24.85 0.76
CA ALA A 47 3.70 -23.59 0.04
C ALA A 47 2.60 -23.67 -1.04
N LEU A 48 2.41 -24.84 -1.65
CA LEU A 48 1.36 -25.08 -2.63
C LEU A 48 -0.03 -25.11 -1.98
N GLU A 49 -0.16 -25.76 -0.83
CA GLU A 49 -1.43 -25.79 -0.07
C GLU A 49 -1.81 -24.40 0.44
N ARG A 50 -0.84 -23.61 0.89
CA ARG A 50 -1.08 -22.20 1.31
C ARG A 50 -1.60 -21.30 0.19
N ARG A 51 -1.36 -21.67 -1.07
CA ARG A 51 -1.92 -20.96 -2.24
C ARG A 51 -3.34 -21.39 -2.57
N ARG A 52 -3.84 -22.50 -2.03
CA ARG A 52 -5.21 -22.95 -2.27
C ARG A 52 -6.20 -22.03 -1.57
N LYS A 53 -7.29 -21.75 -2.28
CA LYS A 53 -8.44 -21.00 -1.76
C LYS A 53 -9.54 -22.00 -1.38
N THR A 54 -10.29 -21.70 -0.33
CA THR A 54 -11.41 -22.53 0.12
C THR A 54 -12.70 -21.74 0.01
N ASN A 55 -13.65 -22.26 -0.76
CA ASN A 55 -14.94 -21.63 -0.99
C ASN A 55 -15.94 -22.09 0.08
N LEU A 56 -16.76 -21.18 0.57
CA LEU A 56 -17.93 -21.46 1.39
C LEU A 56 -19.13 -20.78 0.74
N ASP A 57 -20.11 -21.59 0.33
CA ASP A 57 -21.35 -21.12 -0.25
C ASP A 57 -22.45 -21.12 0.82
N VAL A 58 -23.13 -19.99 0.97
CA VAL A 58 -24.27 -19.81 1.88
C VAL A 58 -25.45 -19.21 1.13
N GLU A 59 -26.68 -19.51 1.57
CA GLU A 59 -27.87 -18.88 1.02
C GLU A 59 -28.34 -17.75 1.96
N LEU A 60 -28.39 -16.54 1.43
CA LEU A 60 -29.01 -15.40 2.11
C LEU A 60 -30.53 -15.50 1.94
N PRO A 61 -31.31 -15.20 3.00
CA PRO A 61 -32.76 -15.19 2.91
C PRO A 61 -33.24 -14.15 1.90
N ALA A 62 -34.47 -14.33 1.44
CA ALA A 62 -35.17 -13.27 0.71
C ALA A 62 -35.32 -12.05 1.64
N SER A 63 -35.19 -10.85 1.08
CA SER A 63 -35.37 -9.60 1.83
C SER A 63 -36.52 -8.82 1.19
N PRO A 64 -37.80 -9.09 1.54
CA PRO A 64 -38.97 -8.52 0.89
C PRO A 64 -39.01 -6.99 0.92
N THR A 65 -38.44 -6.40 1.97
CA THR A 65 -38.31 -4.94 2.15
C THR A 65 -37.04 -4.39 1.53
N GLN A 66 -36.24 -5.23 0.88
CA GLN A 66 -34.88 -4.94 0.42
C GLN A 66 -33.95 -4.40 1.53
N ALA A 67 -34.29 -4.66 2.79
CA ALA A 67 -33.43 -4.34 3.91
C ALA A 67 -32.07 -5.05 3.76
N PRO A 68 -30.96 -4.40 4.17
CA PRO A 68 -29.66 -5.05 4.20
C PRO A 68 -29.69 -6.32 5.05
N VAL A 69 -29.20 -7.43 4.49
CA VAL A 69 -29.00 -8.69 5.21
C VAL A 69 -27.62 -8.66 5.85
N LYS A 70 -27.54 -8.81 7.18
CA LYS A 70 -26.26 -8.75 7.90
C LYS A 70 -25.61 -10.12 7.87
N VAL A 71 -24.42 -10.20 7.28
CA VAL A 71 -23.59 -11.41 7.28
C VAL A 71 -22.40 -11.20 8.20
N THR A 72 -22.25 -12.05 9.21
CA THR A 72 -21.14 -11.99 10.17
C THR A 72 -20.25 -13.21 9.97
N VAL A 73 -18.95 -13.00 9.74
CA VAL A 73 -17.95 -14.07 9.72
C VAL A 73 -17.21 -14.06 11.05
N ARG A 74 -17.37 -15.13 11.83
CA ARG A 74 -16.70 -15.31 13.12
C ARG A 74 -15.58 -16.32 13.00
N VAL A 75 -14.48 -16.07 13.71
CA VAL A 75 -13.38 -17.01 13.85
C VAL A 75 -13.24 -17.32 15.33
N ALA A 76 -13.50 -18.57 15.73
CA ALA A 76 -13.54 -18.94 17.15
C ALA A 76 -12.17 -18.91 17.81
N ASN A 77 -11.12 -19.21 17.04
CA ASN A 77 -9.73 -19.26 17.47
C ASN A 77 -8.87 -18.25 16.70
N PRO A 78 -8.99 -16.92 16.93
CA PRO A 78 -8.09 -15.95 16.31
C PRO A 78 -6.64 -16.13 16.84
N PHE A 79 -5.67 -15.44 16.24
CA PHE A 79 -4.28 -15.43 16.69
C PHE A 79 -3.73 -14.01 16.73
N VAL A 80 -2.71 -13.79 17.56
CA VAL A 80 -1.98 -12.51 17.65
C VAL A 80 -0.59 -12.68 17.01
N PRO A 81 -0.21 -11.91 15.98
CA PRO A 81 1.08 -12.06 15.32
C PRO A 81 2.27 -11.93 16.26
N ALA A 82 2.26 -10.98 17.20
CA ALA A 82 3.32 -10.80 18.19
C ALA A 82 3.57 -12.07 19.04
N GLU A 83 2.53 -12.84 19.34
CA GLU A 83 2.64 -14.06 20.15
C GLU A 83 3.15 -15.27 19.33
N VAL A 84 2.78 -15.34 18.04
CA VAL A 84 3.07 -16.50 17.19
C VAL A 84 4.35 -16.34 16.37
N LEU A 85 4.63 -15.12 15.89
CA LEU A 85 5.73 -14.80 14.99
C LEU A 85 6.77 -13.87 15.63
N GLY A 86 6.48 -13.31 16.79
CA GLY A 86 7.24 -12.20 17.37
C GLY A 86 6.93 -10.86 16.69
N GLY A 87 7.51 -9.78 17.23
CA GLY A 87 7.35 -8.42 16.71
C GLY A 87 6.25 -7.61 17.42
N PRO A 88 5.95 -6.39 16.91
CA PRO A 88 5.12 -5.42 17.63
C PRO A 88 3.61 -5.51 17.33
N ASP A 89 3.16 -6.38 16.43
CA ASP A 89 1.75 -6.44 16.00
C ASP A 89 0.86 -7.22 16.98
N THR A 90 0.13 -6.50 17.83
CA THR A 90 -0.72 -7.03 18.90
C THR A 90 -2.18 -7.23 18.49
N ARG A 91 -2.53 -7.07 17.22
CA ARG A 91 -3.92 -7.22 16.75
C ARG A 91 -4.36 -8.69 16.80
N SER A 92 -5.61 -8.91 17.19
CA SER A 92 -6.26 -10.23 17.07
C SER A 92 -6.72 -10.45 15.63
N LEU A 93 -6.09 -11.39 14.93
CA LEU A 93 -6.34 -11.70 13.53
C LEU A 93 -7.06 -13.05 13.36
N GLY A 94 -8.04 -13.08 12.45
CA GLY A 94 -8.78 -14.28 12.07
C GLY A 94 -8.24 -14.92 10.78
N VAL A 95 -9.15 -15.08 9.81
CA VAL A 95 -8.85 -15.61 8.47
C VAL A 95 -8.90 -14.51 7.41
N ALA A 96 -8.11 -14.66 6.36
CA ALA A 96 -8.13 -13.74 5.23
C ALA A 96 -9.21 -14.13 4.21
N LEU A 97 -10.03 -13.17 3.79
CA LEU A 97 -11.05 -13.34 2.77
C LEU A 97 -10.55 -12.75 1.45
N ALA A 98 -10.43 -13.58 0.41
CA ALA A 98 -9.93 -13.18 -0.91
C ALA A 98 -11.01 -12.58 -1.80
N ALA A 99 -12.24 -13.04 -1.66
CA ALA A 99 -13.37 -12.58 -2.46
C ALA A 99 -14.69 -12.85 -1.76
N ILE A 100 -15.65 -11.99 -2.06
CA ILE A 100 -17.07 -12.13 -1.72
C ILE A 100 -17.82 -11.96 -3.03
N SER A 101 -18.73 -12.87 -3.35
CA SER A 101 -19.63 -12.70 -4.49
C SER A 101 -21.04 -13.13 -4.15
N SER A 102 -22.03 -12.36 -4.60
CA SER A 102 -23.45 -12.66 -4.42
C SER A 102 -24.16 -12.63 -5.77
N GLY A 103 -25.01 -13.61 -6.07
CA GLY A 103 -25.84 -13.61 -7.28
C GLY A 103 -25.95 -14.96 -8.00
N ARG A 104 -27.03 -15.12 -8.78
CA ARG A 104 -27.40 -16.40 -9.43
C ARG A 104 -26.96 -16.54 -10.90
N GLY A 105 -26.39 -15.49 -11.52
CA GLY A 105 -26.05 -15.50 -12.94
C GLY A 105 -24.95 -16.52 -13.30
N LEU A 106 -24.98 -17.05 -14.53
CA LEU A 106 -23.96 -17.98 -15.06
C LEU A 106 -22.53 -17.40 -14.89
N LYS A 107 -22.39 -16.06 -15.01
CA LYS A 107 -21.16 -15.30 -14.75
C LYS A 107 -20.63 -15.43 -13.30
N ALA A 108 -21.50 -15.47 -12.29
CA ALA A 108 -21.10 -15.58 -10.87
C ALA A 108 -20.65 -17.00 -10.49
N ARG A 109 -21.32 -18.03 -11.04
CA ARG A 109 -20.98 -19.45 -10.80
C ARG A 109 -19.72 -19.90 -11.55
N VAL A 110 -19.61 -19.55 -12.82
CA VAL A 110 -18.45 -19.88 -13.67
C VAL A 110 -17.24 -19.00 -13.30
N GLY A 111 -17.48 -17.74 -12.91
CA GLY A 111 -16.41 -16.81 -12.59
C GLY A 111 -15.67 -17.02 -11.27
N ALA A 112 -16.30 -17.65 -10.30
CA ALA A 112 -15.62 -18.05 -9.07
C ALA A 112 -14.77 -19.34 -9.24
N GLN A 113 -15.06 -20.20 -10.23
CA GLN A 113 -14.23 -21.37 -10.56
C GLN A 113 -13.09 -21.01 -11.53
N LEU A 114 -13.36 -20.20 -12.56
CA LEU A 114 -12.33 -19.73 -13.50
C LEU A 114 -11.48 -18.59 -12.93
N GLY A 115 -12.01 -17.72 -12.07
CA GLY A 115 -11.23 -16.67 -11.39
C GLY A 115 -10.23 -17.19 -10.35
N ALA A 116 -10.34 -18.47 -9.97
CA ALA A 116 -9.30 -19.16 -9.21
C ALA A 116 -8.10 -19.59 -10.08
N TRP A 117 -8.29 -19.73 -11.40
CA TRP A 117 -7.28 -20.17 -12.38
C TRP A 117 -6.78 -19.04 -13.30
N LEU A 118 -7.62 -18.04 -13.61
CA LEU A 118 -7.37 -16.92 -14.52
C LEU A 118 -7.96 -15.61 -13.95
N PRO A 119 -7.24 -14.90 -13.05
CA PRO A 119 -7.74 -13.73 -12.32
C PRO A 119 -8.12 -12.53 -13.20
N LEU A 120 -7.56 -12.46 -14.42
CA LEU A 120 -7.67 -11.33 -15.34
C LEU A 120 -9.03 -11.27 -16.07
N LEU A 121 -9.74 -12.39 -16.21
CA LEU A 121 -11.02 -12.47 -16.95
C LEU A 121 -12.26 -12.17 -16.09
N HIS A 122 -12.09 -11.98 -14.78
CA HIS A 122 -13.18 -11.81 -13.81
C HIS A 122 -13.10 -10.56 -12.95
N ARG A 123 -12.25 -9.59 -13.31
CA ARG A 123 -12.45 -8.25 -12.76
C ARG A 123 -13.76 -7.73 -13.36
N GLU A 124 -14.82 -7.66 -12.55
CA GLU A 124 -15.89 -6.71 -12.87
C GLU A 124 -15.20 -5.38 -13.18
N PRO A 125 -15.65 -4.64 -14.22
CA PRO A 125 -15.15 -3.29 -14.44
C PRO A 125 -15.21 -2.58 -13.09
N PRO A 126 -14.11 -1.95 -12.64
CA PRO A 126 -14.04 -1.42 -11.29
C PRO A 126 -15.20 -0.45 -11.09
N SER A 127 -16.24 -0.88 -10.37
CA SER A 127 -17.30 0.01 -9.95
C SER A 127 -16.79 0.77 -8.75
N THR A 128 -17.08 2.07 -8.71
CA THR A 128 -16.80 2.92 -7.57
C THR A 128 -17.97 2.92 -6.57
N ASP A 129 -19.05 2.18 -6.86
CA ASP A 129 -20.27 2.12 -6.03
C ASP A 129 -19.98 1.69 -4.59
N PHE A 130 -18.94 0.87 -4.37
CA PHE A 130 -18.55 0.46 -3.02
C PHE A 130 -18.11 1.65 -2.14
N ILE A 131 -17.70 2.77 -2.73
CA ILE A 131 -17.30 3.97 -2.00
C ILE A 131 -18.47 4.51 -1.16
N THR A 132 -19.70 4.42 -1.65
CA THR A 132 -20.89 4.86 -0.91
C THR A 132 -21.27 3.90 0.23
N SER A 133 -20.60 2.75 0.36
CA SER A 133 -20.81 1.83 1.47
C SER A 133 -20.01 2.18 2.72
N TYR A 134 -19.04 3.10 2.62
CA TYR A 134 -18.27 3.60 3.76
C TYR A 134 -18.94 4.82 4.39
N ASP A 135 -18.86 4.91 5.72
CA ASP A 135 -19.35 6.08 6.46
C ASP A 135 -18.54 7.35 6.14
N ALA A 136 -17.26 7.19 5.81
CA ALA A 136 -16.37 8.29 5.44
C ALA A 136 -15.26 7.83 4.49
N VAL A 137 -14.89 8.71 3.56
CA VAL A 137 -13.68 8.62 2.74
C VAL A 137 -12.65 9.59 3.31
N VAL A 138 -11.42 9.14 3.48
CA VAL A 138 -10.33 9.95 4.03
C VAL A 138 -9.21 10.08 3.00
N SER A 139 -8.71 11.30 2.84
CA SER A 139 -7.55 11.61 2.01
C SER A 139 -6.38 12.08 2.87
N ASN A 140 -5.17 11.64 2.53
CA ASN A 140 -3.95 12.01 3.27
C ASN A 140 -3.47 13.45 2.99
N SER A 141 -4.01 14.11 1.97
CA SER A 141 -3.67 15.48 1.58
C SER A 141 -4.79 16.09 0.75
N GLU A 142 -4.71 17.42 0.55
CA GLU A 142 -5.60 18.13 -0.38
C GLU A 142 -5.38 17.69 -1.83
N PHE A 143 -4.15 17.33 -2.21
CA PHE A 143 -3.85 16.78 -3.52
C PHE A 143 -4.66 15.49 -3.76
N THR A 144 -4.61 14.55 -2.82
CA THR A 144 -5.35 13.30 -2.92
C THR A 144 -6.86 13.54 -2.90
N ARG A 145 -7.36 14.46 -2.07
CA ARG A 145 -8.80 14.81 -2.04
C ARG A 145 -9.30 15.30 -3.39
N ARG A 146 -8.54 16.17 -4.06
CA ARG A 146 -8.87 16.65 -5.40
C ARG A 146 -9.06 15.50 -6.39
N TRP A 147 -8.18 14.50 -6.34
CA TRP A 147 -8.26 13.33 -7.23
C TRP A 147 -9.36 12.35 -6.84
N VAL A 148 -9.65 12.18 -5.56
CA VAL A 148 -10.84 11.45 -5.09
C VAL A 148 -12.11 12.07 -5.65
N GLN A 149 -12.25 13.40 -5.58
CA GLN A 149 -13.40 14.09 -6.15
C GLN A 149 -13.48 13.92 -7.67
N ARG A 150 -12.35 14.05 -8.37
CA ARG A 150 -12.29 13.97 -9.84
C ARG A 150 -12.53 12.56 -10.38
N TYR A 151 -11.97 11.54 -9.75
CA TYR A 151 -12.05 10.16 -10.22
C TYR A 151 -13.31 9.45 -9.73
N TRP A 152 -13.77 9.75 -8.52
CA TRP A 152 -14.85 8.99 -7.88
C TRP A 152 -16.13 9.80 -7.69
N GLY A 153 -16.10 11.12 -7.95
CA GLY A 153 -17.27 11.99 -7.70
C GLY A 153 -17.66 12.06 -6.23
N ALA A 154 -16.75 11.70 -5.32
CA ALA A 154 -16.98 11.63 -3.88
C ALA A 154 -16.20 12.73 -3.16
N ASP A 155 -16.75 13.23 -2.05
CA ASP A 155 -15.97 14.08 -1.13
C ASP A 155 -15.17 13.21 -0.16
N SER A 156 -14.13 13.79 0.44
CA SER A 156 -13.32 13.16 1.47
C SER A 156 -12.87 14.14 2.54
N VAL A 157 -12.68 13.63 3.75
CA VAL A 157 -12.08 14.39 4.85
C VAL A 157 -10.57 14.31 4.72
N VAL A 158 -9.87 15.44 4.80
CA VAL A 158 -8.41 15.46 4.81
C VAL A 158 -7.89 15.17 6.21
N VAL A 159 -7.12 14.10 6.35
CA VAL A 159 -6.38 13.76 7.57
C VAL A 159 -4.93 13.57 7.17
N TYR A 160 -4.10 14.56 7.48
CA TYR A 160 -2.67 14.48 7.21
C TYR A 160 -2.03 13.30 7.98
N PRO A 161 -1.13 12.53 7.35
CA PRO A 161 -0.50 11.40 8.01
C PRO A 161 0.37 11.89 9.18
N PRO A 162 0.46 11.10 10.26
CA PRO A 162 1.40 11.41 11.33
C PRO A 162 2.83 11.32 10.79
N VAL A 163 3.65 12.32 11.10
CA VAL A 163 5.06 12.36 10.70
C VAL A 163 5.93 12.26 11.94
N THR A 164 6.93 11.37 11.89
CA THR A 164 7.92 11.24 12.97
C THR A 164 8.88 12.42 12.93
N MET A 165 8.79 13.30 13.92
CA MET A 165 9.68 14.46 14.01
C MET A 165 11.13 14.01 14.25
N GLN A 166 12.05 14.62 13.52
CA GLN A 166 13.47 14.34 13.57
C GLN A 166 14.19 15.39 14.42
N ALA A 167 15.20 14.95 15.17
CA ALA A 167 16.00 15.85 15.99
C ALA A 167 16.85 16.77 15.10
N ARG A 168 17.01 18.02 15.54
CA ARG A 168 17.94 18.97 14.91
C ARG A 168 19.36 18.64 15.35
N GLY A 169 20.31 18.75 14.43
CA GLY A 169 21.74 18.64 14.69
C GLY A 169 22.53 19.79 14.05
N ASP A 170 23.85 19.71 14.15
CA ASP A 170 24.76 20.64 13.52
C ASP A 170 24.74 20.45 12.00
N LYS A 171 24.50 21.55 11.28
CA LYS A 171 24.29 21.51 9.83
C LYS A 171 25.61 21.48 9.06
N GLU A 172 25.69 20.54 8.13
CA GLU A 172 26.77 20.36 7.17
C GLU A 172 26.30 20.69 5.75
N ARG A 173 27.25 20.85 4.82
CA ARG A 173 26.97 21.09 3.39
C ARG A 173 26.51 19.81 2.69
N ILE A 174 25.42 19.24 3.20
CA ILE A 174 24.77 18.02 2.73
C ILE A 174 23.45 18.40 2.07
N ILE A 175 23.26 17.88 0.86
CA ILE A 175 21.96 17.80 0.20
C ILE A 175 21.45 16.37 0.39
N LEU A 176 20.31 16.20 1.01
CA LEU A 176 19.74 14.89 1.31
C LEU A 176 18.50 14.63 0.45
N ALA A 177 18.42 13.47 -0.19
CA ALA A 177 17.20 13.00 -0.84
C ALA A 177 16.86 11.59 -0.33
N VAL A 178 15.59 11.39 0.04
CA VAL A 178 15.12 10.14 0.66
C VAL A 178 14.00 9.49 -0.13
N GLY A 179 14.23 8.24 -0.52
CA GLY A 179 13.18 7.35 -0.99
C GLY A 179 13.72 6.20 -1.83
N ARG A 180 12.88 5.17 -2.00
CA ARG A 180 13.27 3.91 -2.64
C ARG A 180 13.83 4.14 -4.04
N PHE A 181 14.83 3.34 -4.40
CA PHE A 181 15.43 3.32 -5.72
C PHE A 181 14.55 2.49 -6.66
N PHE A 182 13.77 3.15 -7.52
CA PHE A 182 13.05 2.51 -8.61
C PHE A 182 12.81 3.49 -9.76
N ALA A 183 12.74 2.94 -10.97
CA ALA A 183 12.62 3.71 -12.21
C ALA A 183 11.22 4.30 -12.39
N ALA A 184 11.10 5.35 -13.22
CA ALA A 184 9.84 6.07 -13.43
C ALA A 184 8.74 5.20 -14.05
N GLU A 185 9.09 4.15 -14.79
CA GLU A 185 8.15 3.18 -15.35
C GLU A 185 7.39 2.41 -14.26
N ALA A 186 7.91 2.38 -13.03
CA ALA A 186 7.25 1.80 -11.86
C ALA A 186 6.40 2.83 -11.07
N GLY A 187 6.17 4.03 -11.61
CA GLY A 187 5.24 5.03 -11.07
C GLY A 187 5.93 6.16 -10.30
N HIS A 188 5.68 6.26 -8.99
CA HIS A 188 6.08 7.35 -8.08
C HIS A 188 7.60 7.42 -7.79
N SER A 189 8.43 7.43 -8.83
CA SER A 189 9.89 7.47 -8.70
C SER A 189 10.34 8.75 -8.01
N LYS A 190 11.46 8.66 -7.28
CA LYS A 190 12.09 9.84 -6.67
C LYS A 190 13.00 10.61 -7.63
N LYS A 191 13.12 10.16 -8.88
CA LYS A 191 13.89 10.83 -9.94
C LYS A 191 15.36 11.00 -9.54
N GLN A 192 15.95 9.95 -8.95
CA GLN A 192 17.33 9.99 -8.44
C GLN A 192 18.36 10.21 -9.55
N LEU A 193 18.16 9.62 -10.74
CA LEU A 193 19.03 9.85 -11.90
C LEU A 193 19.04 11.34 -12.29
N GLU A 194 17.87 11.95 -12.39
CA GLU A 194 17.72 13.35 -12.74
C GLU A 194 18.35 14.27 -11.68
N MET A 195 18.26 13.89 -10.40
CA MET A 195 18.97 14.59 -9.31
C MET A 195 20.49 14.47 -9.43
N VAL A 196 21.02 13.29 -9.77
CA VAL A 196 22.46 13.08 -10.01
C VAL A 196 22.94 13.95 -11.17
N GLU A 197 22.20 14.00 -12.28
CA GLU A 197 22.52 14.84 -13.43
C GLU A 197 22.45 16.33 -13.11
N ALA A 198 21.45 16.75 -12.33
CA ALA A 198 21.33 18.14 -11.88
C ALA A 198 22.51 18.51 -10.97
N PHE A 199 22.90 17.63 -10.06
CA PHE A 199 24.02 17.85 -9.16
C PHE A 199 25.36 17.88 -9.90
N ARG A 200 25.55 17.00 -10.90
CA ARG A 200 26.71 17.06 -11.82
C ARG A 200 26.86 18.44 -12.45
N ARG A 201 25.78 19.01 -13.00
CA ARG A 201 25.80 20.36 -13.60
C ARG A 201 26.14 21.44 -12.58
N LEU A 202 25.72 21.29 -11.31
CA LEU A 202 26.10 22.23 -10.25
C LEU A 202 27.60 22.14 -9.95
N VAL A 203 28.16 20.93 -9.85
CA VAL A 203 29.60 20.71 -9.63
C VAL A 203 30.43 21.25 -10.80
N GLU A 204 30.05 20.93 -12.03
CA GLU A 204 30.69 21.47 -13.25
C GLU A 204 30.58 23.01 -13.34
N GLY A 205 29.52 23.57 -12.76
CA GLY A 205 29.32 25.01 -12.61
C GLY A 205 30.10 25.66 -11.46
N GLY A 206 30.90 24.90 -10.70
CA GLY A 206 31.77 25.41 -9.63
C GLY A 206 31.21 25.25 -8.20
N LEU A 207 30.22 24.38 -7.98
CA LEU A 207 29.78 24.04 -6.62
C LEU A 207 30.88 23.27 -5.88
N GLU A 208 31.41 23.86 -4.80
CA GLU A 208 32.48 23.27 -4.00
C GLU A 208 32.05 22.95 -2.56
N GLY A 209 32.54 21.82 -2.04
CA GLY A 209 32.37 21.41 -0.63
C GLY A 209 30.96 20.95 -0.25
N TRP A 210 30.12 20.62 -1.22
CA TRP A 210 28.80 20.01 -1.00
C TRP A 210 28.80 18.55 -1.43
N THR A 211 28.07 17.72 -0.68
CA THR A 211 27.84 16.30 -1.01
C THR A 211 26.34 16.02 -1.14
N LEU A 212 25.95 15.27 -2.16
CA LEU A 212 24.59 14.77 -2.34
C LEU A 212 24.46 13.36 -1.75
N HIS A 213 23.60 13.18 -0.76
CA HIS A 213 23.32 11.89 -0.13
C HIS A 213 21.97 11.37 -0.64
N LEU A 214 22.00 10.24 -1.33
CA LEU A 214 20.82 9.53 -1.84
C LEU A 214 20.54 8.33 -0.94
N VAL A 215 19.44 8.36 -0.20
CA VAL A 215 19.10 7.33 0.79
C VAL A 215 17.81 6.62 0.39
N GLY A 216 17.79 5.29 0.43
CA GLY A 216 16.59 4.56 0.09
C GLY A 216 16.75 3.06 0.06
N GLY A 217 15.62 2.36 0.15
CA GLY A 217 15.60 0.91 -0.03
C GLY A 217 15.65 0.51 -1.50
N CYS A 218 16.17 -0.68 -1.79
CA CYS A 218 16.20 -1.25 -3.14
C CYS A 218 15.66 -2.68 -3.14
N SER A 219 14.62 -2.95 -3.94
CA SER A 219 14.15 -4.32 -4.13
C SER A 219 15.04 -5.07 -5.14
N ALA A 220 14.94 -6.40 -5.18
CA ALA A 220 15.64 -7.21 -6.17
C ALA A 220 15.26 -6.84 -7.63
N ALA A 221 14.01 -6.42 -7.85
CA ALA A 221 13.51 -6.03 -9.17
C ALA A 221 14.09 -4.68 -9.65
N ASP A 222 14.49 -3.83 -8.70
CA ASP A 222 14.94 -2.45 -8.98
C ASP A 222 16.46 -2.31 -9.03
N ARG A 223 17.21 -3.41 -8.88
CA ARG A 223 18.68 -3.41 -8.88
C ARG A 223 19.29 -2.75 -10.10
N ARG A 224 18.68 -2.94 -11.27
CA ARG A 224 19.14 -2.30 -12.51
C ARG A 224 19.11 -0.78 -12.40
N TYR A 225 18.03 -0.20 -11.89
CA TYR A 225 17.92 1.25 -11.73
C TYR A 225 18.96 1.77 -10.73
N LEU A 226 19.16 1.07 -9.61
CA LEU A 226 20.22 1.41 -8.66
C LEU A 226 21.62 1.40 -9.31
N ASP A 227 21.91 0.41 -10.15
CA ASP A 227 23.20 0.31 -10.83
C ASP A 227 23.38 1.45 -11.87
N GLU A 228 22.30 1.88 -12.53
CA GLU A 228 22.31 3.08 -13.39
C GLU A 228 22.61 4.35 -12.58
N VAL A 229 21.99 4.53 -11.39
CA VAL A 229 22.27 5.67 -10.49
C VAL A 229 23.72 5.64 -10.01
N ARG A 230 24.26 4.48 -9.66
CA ARG A 230 25.66 4.31 -9.27
C ARG A 230 26.62 4.73 -10.37
N ALA A 231 26.39 4.25 -11.59
CA ALA A 231 27.21 4.62 -12.74
C ALA A 231 27.16 6.13 -13.01
N ALA A 232 25.98 6.74 -12.94
CA ALA A 232 25.81 8.18 -13.13
C ALA A 232 26.49 9.02 -12.04
N ALA A 233 26.62 8.47 -10.82
CA ALA A 233 27.23 9.13 -9.67
C ALA A 233 28.77 9.02 -9.63
N GLU A 234 29.37 8.17 -10.46
CA GLU A 234 30.81 7.90 -10.43
C GLU A 234 31.64 9.19 -10.65
N GLY A 235 32.61 9.41 -9.75
CA GLY A 235 33.50 10.58 -9.79
C GLY A 235 32.88 11.90 -9.27
N LEU A 236 31.63 11.88 -8.80
CA LEU A 236 30.96 13.04 -8.20
C LEU A 236 30.93 12.94 -6.67
N PRO A 237 30.79 14.07 -5.94
CA PRO A 237 30.60 14.05 -4.50
C PRO A 237 29.17 13.63 -4.15
N ILE A 238 28.86 12.35 -4.39
CA ILE A 238 27.56 11.74 -4.18
C ILE A 238 27.75 10.45 -3.37
N GLU A 239 26.99 10.32 -2.29
CA GLU A 239 26.95 9.12 -1.44
C GLU A 239 25.62 8.40 -1.59
N LEU A 240 25.66 7.08 -1.82
CA LEU A 240 24.49 6.24 -1.95
C LEU A 240 24.34 5.34 -0.72
N HIS A 241 23.28 5.56 0.05
CA HIS A 241 22.96 4.85 1.28
C HIS A 241 21.80 3.87 1.02
N VAL A 242 22.14 2.71 0.46
CA VAL A 242 21.17 1.68 0.06
C VAL A 242 20.79 0.83 1.27
N ASP A 243 19.49 0.75 1.55
CA ASP A 243 18.95 0.01 2.70
C ASP A 243 19.57 0.44 4.04
N ALA A 244 19.87 1.74 4.18
CA ALA A 244 20.47 2.30 5.39
C ALA A 244 19.57 2.09 6.62
N PRO A 245 20.17 1.76 7.78
CA PRO A 245 19.43 1.60 9.02
C PRO A 245 18.85 2.95 9.49
N GLY A 246 17.83 2.87 10.35
CA GLY A 246 17.07 4.05 10.75
C GLY A 246 17.87 5.07 11.56
N ASP A 247 18.90 4.66 12.30
CA ASP A 247 19.82 5.56 13.00
C ASP A 247 20.71 6.36 12.05
N GLU A 248 21.23 5.73 10.99
CA GLU A 248 21.97 6.42 9.94
C GLU A 248 21.10 7.45 9.21
N LEU A 249 19.86 7.10 8.85
CA LEU A 249 18.93 8.07 8.25
C LEU A 249 18.62 9.26 9.18
N ARG A 250 18.48 9.02 10.48
CA ARG A 250 18.27 10.09 11.47
C ARG A 250 19.48 11.02 11.58
N ASP A 251 20.69 10.47 11.57
CA ASP A 251 21.93 11.26 11.54
C ASP A 251 22.01 12.14 10.29
N LEU A 252 21.71 11.57 9.12
CA LEU A 252 21.67 12.31 7.86
C LEU A 252 20.64 13.45 7.88
N TYR A 253 19.43 13.22 8.39
CA TYR A 253 18.44 14.30 8.57
C TYR A 253 18.96 15.40 9.50
N ALA A 254 19.59 15.03 10.61
CA ALA A 254 20.12 15.98 11.58
C ALA A 254 21.21 16.89 10.98
N ARG A 255 22.09 16.32 10.15
CA ARG A 255 23.24 17.01 9.54
C ARG A 255 22.92 17.73 8.22
N ALA A 256 21.92 17.28 7.46
CA ALA A 256 21.59 17.87 6.16
C ALA A 256 21.11 19.32 6.26
N SER A 257 21.73 20.20 5.47
CA SER A 257 21.28 21.60 5.31
C SER A 257 20.14 21.74 4.32
N ILE A 258 20.12 20.92 3.26
CA ILE A 258 19.12 20.95 2.20
C ILE A 258 18.48 19.57 2.09
N TYR A 259 17.15 19.54 1.92
CA TYR A 259 16.43 18.35 1.50
C TYR A 259 15.94 18.53 0.07
N TRP A 260 16.28 17.61 -0.83
CA TRP A 260 15.92 17.68 -2.24
C TRP A 260 14.95 16.55 -2.60
N GLN A 261 13.86 16.91 -3.27
CA GLN A 261 12.79 16.00 -3.68
C GLN A 261 12.34 16.36 -5.10
N ALA A 262 12.39 15.38 -6.01
CA ALA A 262 12.11 15.59 -7.45
C ALA A 262 10.98 14.70 -8.02
N THR A 263 10.27 13.94 -7.19
CA THR A 263 9.05 13.21 -7.61
C THR A 263 8.02 14.15 -8.23
N GLY A 264 7.65 13.87 -9.47
CA GLY A 264 6.80 14.73 -10.29
C GLY A 264 7.57 15.56 -11.33
N LEU A 265 8.91 15.60 -11.26
CA LEU A 265 9.72 16.30 -12.26
C LEU A 265 9.46 15.74 -13.67
N GLY A 266 8.95 16.61 -14.55
CA GLY A 266 8.64 16.29 -15.94
C GLY A 266 7.33 15.52 -16.15
N GLU A 267 6.56 15.27 -15.09
CA GLU A 267 5.25 14.60 -15.17
C GLU A 267 4.12 15.62 -15.37
N ASP A 268 3.03 15.21 -16.02
CA ASP A 268 1.84 16.05 -16.18
C ASP A 268 0.89 15.80 -15.01
N PRO A 269 0.63 16.79 -14.14
CA PRO A 269 -0.20 16.60 -12.97
C PRO A 269 -1.64 16.20 -13.31
N GLU A 270 -2.18 16.59 -14.47
CA GLU A 270 -3.55 16.28 -14.85
C GLU A 270 -3.69 14.89 -15.49
N ARG A 271 -2.59 14.32 -16.01
CA ARG A 271 -2.59 13.02 -16.70
C ARG A 271 -2.05 11.90 -15.82
N ASP A 272 -0.98 12.18 -15.08
CA ASP A 272 -0.21 11.18 -14.33
C ASP A 272 -0.07 11.57 -12.84
N PRO A 273 -1.19 11.86 -12.11
CA PRO A 273 -1.14 12.34 -10.74
C PRO A 273 -0.56 11.35 -9.72
N ASP A 274 -0.58 10.05 -10.04
CA ASP A 274 0.05 9.00 -9.24
C ASP A 274 1.58 9.11 -9.22
N ARG A 275 2.18 9.83 -10.18
CA ARG A 275 3.63 10.05 -10.28
C ARG A 275 4.14 11.27 -9.52
N LEU A 276 3.25 12.10 -8.98
CA LEU A 276 3.60 13.27 -8.17
C LEU A 276 3.72 12.91 -6.69
N GLU A 277 4.39 13.77 -5.93
CA GLU A 277 4.40 13.70 -4.46
C GLU A 277 3.02 14.02 -3.90
N HIS A 278 2.37 13.07 -3.23
CA HIS A 278 0.99 13.25 -2.76
C HIS A 278 0.93 14.04 -1.46
N PHE A 279 1.89 13.82 -0.55
CA PHE A 279 1.97 14.53 0.73
C PHE A 279 3.40 14.97 1.09
N GLY A 280 4.40 14.11 0.86
CA GLY A 280 5.79 14.43 1.17
C GLY A 280 6.18 14.20 2.63
N ILE A 281 5.94 13.00 3.18
CA ILE A 281 6.32 12.66 4.56
C ILE A 281 7.80 12.96 4.82
N ALA A 282 8.69 12.46 3.96
CA ALA A 282 10.13 12.67 4.09
C ALA A 282 10.54 14.17 4.01
N THR A 283 9.78 14.98 3.28
CA THR A 283 9.97 16.44 3.26
C THR A 283 9.70 17.03 4.63
N VAL A 284 8.58 16.66 5.26
CA VAL A 284 8.22 17.13 6.61
C VAL A 284 9.22 16.62 7.66
N GLU A 285 9.68 15.37 7.55
CA GLU A 285 10.74 14.82 8.40
C GLU A 285 12.01 15.67 8.30
N ALA A 286 12.48 15.98 7.09
CA ALA A 286 13.66 16.80 6.89
C ALA A 286 13.50 18.24 7.41
N MET A 287 12.35 18.86 7.15
CA MET A 287 11.99 20.18 7.67
C MET A 287 12.03 20.21 9.20
N SER A 288 11.56 19.14 9.85
CA SER A 288 11.56 19.06 11.32
C SER A 288 12.98 19.03 11.90
N ALA A 289 13.92 18.35 11.22
CA ALA A 289 15.35 18.38 11.53
C ALA A 289 16.04 19.71 11.16
N GLY A 290 15.33 20.65 10.53
CA GLY A 290 15.84 21.96 10.14
C GLY A 290 16.55 22.01 8.79
N ALA A 291 16.39 20.99 7.94
CA ALA A 291 16.84 21.06 6.54
C ALA A 291 15.87 21.94 5.73
N VAL A 292 16.41 22.75 4.81
CA VAL A 292 15.60 23.58 3.92
C VAL A 292 15.09 22.73 2.75
N PRO A 293 13.77 22.62 2.55
CA PRO A 293 13.21 21.78 1.48
C PRO A 293 13.30 22.50 0.13
N VAL A 294 13.84 21.79 -0.86
CA VAL A 294 13.79 22.12 -2.30
C VAL A 294 12.95 21.02 -2.96
N VAL A 295 11.67 21.31 -3.14
CA VAL A 295 10.69 20.35 -3.65
C VAL A 295 10.29 20.76 -5.07
N ILE A 296 10.44 19.82 -6.00
CA ILE A 296 10.11 20.02 -7.41
C ILE A 296 9.15 18.89 -7.83
N GLY A 297 7.95 19.27 -8.25
CA GLY A 297 6.86 18.37 -8.62
C GLY A 297 5.54 19.10 -8.62
#